data_AF-A0A9D7F939-F1
#
_entry.id   AF-A0A9D7F939-F1
#
_cell.length_a   1.000
_cell.length_b   1.000
_cell.length_c   1.000
_cell.angle_alpha   90.00
_cell.angle_beta   90.00
_cell.angle_gamma   90.00
#
_symmetry.space_group_name_H-M   'P 1'
#
loop_
_entity.id
_entity.type
_entity.pdbx_description
1 polymer ?
#
loop_
_entity_poly.entity_id
_entity_poly.type
_entity_poly.pdbx_seq_one_letter_code
_entity_poly.pdbx_strand_id
1 'polypeptide(L)'
;MILTDRRKKERLPLVWLAAILLLSLAFLGLPVFRALQSSWLRAGMKSPDLPFCGAEYREGKFFRDGAYLFDNGHTQSPQRARTGRYSCRLLPGQEMQFGIGVRLENLKPGSLYEASVWRFSSPRDRSYLAARSEGGKDPFYLTQPFSYHRDENGWEQLKLQFFIPFRDLPAFTQVYVFSDGRDSVYFDDFEVSLLRSYQESEFELPVLDLYIDKPSLEKLEKKRAEALQTGLLETGPEDWVKGKLKWKENESPAPIRVRLKGDWLDHLNQGKWSFRVAIAGDGFWNGMQTFSLQHPGTRYFLHEWLLHECWKQEGVLTTGYDFAELRLNGESLGLYAVEEHFEKYLVERQGRREGPILKLDEAGFWDGLKQQIELAGAVSPDIRLQSSNINNAAIEPFDPDKTAENPELSSMSLRAGSLIEQFRQGLRPASDLFDLDRLARFFAIADVMDAHHSTAWHNLRFYYNPITDRLEPVGFDGYGTGPSNRTAL
;
A
#
# COMPACT_ATOMS: atom_id res chain seq x y z
N MET A 1 -46.67 84.80 27.22
CA MET A 1 -47.94 84.32 26.65
C MET A 1 -47.59 83.38 25.49
N ILE A 2 -47.95 82.08 25.58
CA ILE A 2 -47.99 81.09 24.45
C ILE A 2 -46.56 80.74 23.89
N LEU A 3 -45.99 79.52 24.02
CA LEU A 3 -46.24 78.22 23.34
C LEU A 3 -46.11 78.31 21.79
N THR A 4 -45.57 77.37 20.98
CA THR A 4 -44.97 76.01 21.11
C THR A 4 -43.47 76.08 20.69
N ASP A 5 -42.70 75.12 20.14
CA ASP A 5 -42.79 73.68 19.78
C ASP A 5 -41.43 72.98 20.08
N ARG A 6 -41.38 71.65 20.07
CA ARG A 6 -40.15 70.85 20.11
C ARG A 6 -39.74 70.39 18.70
N ARG A 7 -38.46 70.60 18.33
CA ARG A 7 -37.71 69.63 17.49
C ARG A 7 -36.20 69.87 17.50
N LYS A 8 -35.48 69.20 18.42
CA LYS A 8 -34.03 68.97 18.23
C LYS A 8 -33.86 68.02 17.03
N LYS A 9 -33.23 68.50 15.95
CA LYS A 9 -32.66 67.60 14.94
C LYS A 9 -31.37 66.99 15.49
N GLU A 10 -31.47 65.81 16.06
CA GLU A 10 -30.30 64.99 16.36
C GLU A 10 -29.66 64.58 15.02
N ARG A 11 -28.52 65.21 14.72
CA ARG A 11 -27.67 64.77 13.60
C ARG A 11 -26.91 63.54 14.08
N LEU A 12 -26.99 62.43 13.35
CA LEU A 12 -26.07 61.31 13.58
C LEU A 12 -24.63 61.85 13.57
N PRO A 13 -23.79 61.54 14.58
CA PRO A 13 -22.39 61.93 14.56
C PRO A 13 -21.70 61.37 13.31
N LEU A 14 -20.74 62.10 12.76
CA LEU A 14 -20.03 61.71 11.51
C LEU A 14 -19.46 60.27 11.59
N VAL A 15 -19.05 59.85 12.79
CA VAL A 15 -18.56 58.49 13.11
C VAL A 15 -19.61 57.42 12.78
N TRP A 16 -20.89 57.64 13.05
CA TRP A 16 -21.96 56.69 12.74
C TRP A 16 -22.26 56.62 11.24
N LEU A 17 -22.19 57.75 10.53
CA LEU A 17 -22.31 57.77 9.07
C LEU A 17 -21.12 57.03 8.41
N ALA A 18 -19.89 57.22 8.92
CA ALA A 18 -18.73 56.48 8.47
C ALA A 18 -18.83 54.98 8.78
N ALA A 19 -19.31 54.60 9.97
CA ALA A 19 -19.54 53.21 10.35
C ALA A 19 -20.60 52.52 9.49
N ILE A 20 -21.72 53.20 9.19
CA ILE A 20 -22.76 52.71 8.27
C ILE A 20 -22.19 52.57 6.85
N LEU A 21 -21.38 53.52 6.38
CA LEU A 21 -20.74 53.45 5.06
C LEU A 21 -19.79 52.24 4.99
N LEU A 22 -18.92 52.06 5.98
CA LEU A 22 -18.00 50.92 6.08
C LEU A 22 -18.75 49.58 6.18
N LEU A 23 -19.82 49.51 6.96
CA LEU A 23 -20.69 48.32 7.02
C LEU A 23 -21.35 48.04 5.67
N SER A 24 -21.85 49.06 4.96
CA SER A 24 -22.44 48.88 3.63
C SER A 24 -21.42 48.44 2.57
N LEU A 25 -20.20 48.96 2.64
CA LEU A 25 -19.06 48.54 1.81
C LEU A 25 -18.61 47.12 2.15
N ALA A 26 -18.67 46.69 3.41
CA ALA A 26 -18.45 45.30 3.79
C ALA A 26 -19.58 44.39 3.32
N PHE A 27 -20.85 44.83 3.39
CA PHE A 27 -22.02 44.01 3.02
C PHE A 27 -22.23 43.88 1.51
N LEU A 28 -21.80 44.87 0.71
CA LEU A 28 -21.69 44.77 -0.75
C LEU A 28 -20.35 44.14 -1.18
N GLY A 29 -19.29 44.38 -0.43
CA GLY A 29 -17.96 43.82 -0.64
C GLY A 29 -17.90 42.32 -0.42
N LEU A 30 -18.58 41.75 0.59
CA LEU A 30 -18.60 40.30 0.83
C LEU A 30 -19.17 39.47 -0.32
N PRO A 31 -20.35 39.76 -0.90
CA PRO A 31 -20.86 39.01 -2.04
C PRO A 31 -20.01 39.24 -3.31
N VAL A 32 -19.45 40.44 -3.53
CA VAL A 32 -18.52 40.68 -4.65
C VAL A 32 -17.19 39.95 -4.44
N PHE A 33 -16.65 39.90 -3.22
CA PHE A 33 -15.44 39.18 -2.86
C PHE A 33 -15.65 37.66 -2.89
N ARG A 34 -16.82 37.15 -2.48
CA ARG A 34 -17.20 35.73 -2.65
C ARG A 34 -17.40 35.38 -4.12
N ALA A 35 -18.02 36.26 -4.92
CA ALA A 35 -18.12 36.07 -6.37
C ALA A 35 -16.72 36.04 -7.01
N LEU A 36 -15.86 37.00 -6.67
CA LEU A 36 -14.48 37.06 -7.15
C LEU A 36 -13.65 35.85 -6.68
N GLN A 37 -13.67 35.47 -5.40
CA GLN A 37 -13.05 34.23 -4.92
C GLN A 37 -13.60 33.00 -5.65
N SER A 38 -14.92 32.91 -5.89
CA SER A 38 -15.48 31.79 -6.66
C SER A 38 -14.98 31.78 -8.10
N SER A 39 -14.81 32.94 -8.73
CA SER A 39 -14.20 33.05 -10.07
C SER A 39 -12.70 32.77 -10.07
N TRP A 40 -11.98 33.11 -9.00
CA TRP A 40 -10.54 32.85 -8.84
C TRP A 40 -10.25 31.39 -8.52
N LEU A 41 -11.11 30.73 -7.74
CA LEU A 41 -11.08 29.28 -7.50
C LEU A 41 -11.53 28.48 -8.74
N ARG A 42 -12.43 29.04 -9.57
CA ARG A 42 -12.81 28.46 -10.88
C ARG A 42 -11.77 28.69 -11.98
N ALA A 43 -10.94 29.72 -11.86
CA ALA A 43 -9.83 29.99 -12.78
C ALA A 43 -8.56 29.22 -12.37
N GLY A 44 -8.22 29.26 -11.08
CA GLY A 44 -7.03 28.67 -10.47
C GLY A 44 -7.08 27.16 -10.27
N MET A 45 -7.63 26.40 -11.23
CA MET A 45 -7.39 24.96 -11.33
C MET A 45 -7.66 24.33 -12.71
N LYS A 46 -8.13 25.08 -13.72
CA LYS A 46 -8.23 24.55 -15.09
C LYS A 46 -6.82 24.35 -15.68
N SER A 47 -6.40 23.08 -15.77
CA SER A 47 -5.29 22.70 -16.65
C SER A 47 -5.67 23.05 -18.10
N PRO A 48 -4.90 23.88 -18.83
CA PRO A 48 -5.28 24.30 -20.18
C PRO A 48 -5.34 23.16 -21.22
N ASP A 49 -4.64 22.07 -20.95
CA ASP A 49 -4.27 21.05 -21.94
C ASP A 49 -5.01 19.70 -21.79
N LEU A 50 -6.09 19.65 -21.00
CA LEU A 50 -6.85 18.41 -20.74
C LEU A 50 -8.38 18.61 -20.78
N PRO A 51 -9.16 17.56 -21.15
CA PRO A 51 -10.58 17.71 -21.44
C PRO A 51 -11.46 17.96 -20.20
N PHE A 52 -12.29 18.99 -20.31
CA PHE A 52 -13.42 19.31 -19.42
C PHE A 52 -14.73 19.36 -20.22
N CYS A 53 -15.87 18.97 -19.63
CA CYS A 53 -17.19 19.05 -20.24
C CYS A 53 -18.28 19.29 -19.18
N GLY A 54 -18.71 20.55 -19.05
CA GLY A 54 -19.90 20.96 -18.29
C GLY A 54 -21.17 20.99 -19.16
N ALA A 55 -21.28 20.10 -20.16
CA ALA A 55 -22.43 19.84 -21.04
C ALA A 55 -23.15 21.03 -21.74
N GLU A 56 -22.70 22.28 -21.61
CA GLU A 56 -23.38 23.49 -22.12
C GLU A 56 -23.53 23.53 -23.66
N TYR A 57 -22.56 22.99 -24.40
CA TYR A 57 -22.52 23.09 -25.87
C TYR A 57 -22.53 21.72 -26.54
N ARG A 58 -23.23 21.63 -27.68
CA ARG A 58 -23.44 20.40 -28.44
C ARG A 58 -23.19 20.61 -29.93
N GLU A 59 -22.42 19.72 -30.54
CA GLU A 59 -22.17 19.66 -31.98
C GLU A 59 -22.66 18.31 -32.53
N GLY A 60 -23.85 18.33 -33.16
CA GLY A 60 -24.50 17.13 -33.66
C GLY A 60 -24.75 16.09 -32.56
N LYS A 61 -24.00 14.98 -32.60
CA LYS A 61 -24.09 13.87 -31.63
C LYS A 61 -23.13 13.99 -30.44
N PHE A 62 -22.28 15.02 -30.40
CA PHE A 62 -21.23 15.20 -29.39
C PHE A 62 -21.51 16.42 -28.49
N PHE A 63 -21.08 16.40 -27.23
CA PHE A 63 -20.83 17.65 -26.50
C PHE A 63 -19.50 18.25 -26.95
N ARG A 64 -19.30 19.55 -26.76
CA ARG A 64 -18.06 20.24 -27.12
C ARG A 64 -17.62 21.22 -26.05
N ASP A 65 -16.34 21.22 -25.71
CA ASP A 65 -15.68 22.27 -24.95
C ASP A 65 -14.29 22.52 -25.54
N GLY A 66 -14.00 23.77 -25.90
CA GLY A 66 -12.79 24.16 -26.63
C GLY A 66 -12.53 23.31 -27.89
N ALA A 67 -11.42 22.55 -27.84
CA ALA A 67 -10.96 21.64 -28.89
C ALA A 67 -11.46 20.19 -28.73
N TYR A 68 -12.08 19.84 -27.59
CA TYR A 68 -12.49 18.47 -27.30
C TYR A 68 -13.95 18.21 -27.70
N LEU A 69 -14.17 17.05 -28.30
CA LEU A 69 -15.50 16.47 -28.53
C LEU A 69 -15.72 15.31 -27.57
N PHE A 70 -16.92 15.24 -27.00
CA PHE A 70 -17.32 14.21 -26.05
C PHE A 70 -18.53 13.44 -26.57
N ASP A 71 -18.56 12.13 -26.37
CA ASP A 71 -19.63 11.25 -26.81
C ASP A 71 -21.01 11.61 -26.19
N ASN A 72 -22.06 11.16 -26.86
CA ASN A 72 -23.45 11.18 -26.39
C ASN A 72 -24.05 12.56 -26.09
N GLY A 73 -23.64 13.61 -26.81
CA GLY A 73 -24.22 14.96 -26.74
C GLY A 73 -25.74 15.05 -26.95
N HIS A 74 -26.36 14.03 -27.55
CA HIS A 74 -27.83 13.92 -27.65
C HIS A 74 -28.52 13.81 -26.28
N THR A 75 -27.80 13.47 -25.21
CA THR A 75 -28.28 13.37 -23.82
C THR A 75 -28.36 14.72 -23.08
N GLN A 76 -28.02 15.83 -23.75
CA GLN A 76 -28.07 17.19 -23.17
C GLN A 76 -29.46 17.56 -22.61
N SER A 77 -29.52 18.00 -21.36
CA SER A 77 -30.76 18.14 -20.58
C SER A 77 -30.75 19.38 -19.68
N PRO A 78 -31.69 20.33 -19.84
CA PRO A 78 -31.84 21.48 -18.94
C PRO A 78 -32.70 21.19 -17.70
N GLN A 79 -33.16 19.95 -17.49
CA GLN A 79 -34.07 19.61 -16.38
C GLN A 79 -33.37 19.66 -15.01
N ARG A 80 -32.05 19.52 -14.98
CA ARG A 80 -31.18 19.67 -13.80
C ARG A 80 -29.75 19.86 -14.30
N ALA A 81 -29.01 20.76 -13.69
CA ALA A 81 -27.57 20.98 -13.91
C ALA A 81 -26.91 21.36 -12.59
N ARG A 82 -25.59 21.17 -12.48
CA ARG A 82 -24.76 21.53 -11.32
C ARG A 82 -24.10 22.88 -11.55
N THR A 83 -23.54 23.09 -12.74
CA THR A 83 -23.16 24.41 -13.23
C THR A 83 -23.91 24.74 -14.52
N GLY A 84 -23.68 25.92 -15.10
CA GLY A 84 -24.34 26.31 -16.36
C GLY A 84 -25.87 26.27 -16.31
N ARG A 85 -26.46 25.56 -17.28
CA ARG A 85 -27.90 25.38 -17.55
C ARG A 85 -28.24 23.98 -18.05
N TYR A 86 -27.25 23.18 -18.48
CA TYR A 86 -27.45 21.84 -19.03
C TYR A 86 -26.53 20.81 -18.36
N SER A 87 -27.00 19.57 -18.22
CA SER A 87 -26.15 18.42 -17.92
C SER A 87 -26.32 17.34 -19.00
N CYS A 88 -25.49 16.29 -18.96
CA CYS A 88 -25.85 15.00 -19.55
C CYS A 88 -26.94 14.34 -18.69
N ARG A 89 -27.96 13.74 -19.29
CA ARG A 89 -29.00 12.98 -18.60
C ARG A 89 -29.25 11.63 -19.28
N LEU A 90 -29.16 10.56 -18.49
CA LEU A 90 -29.60 9.22 -18.86
C LEU A 90 -31.00 8.96 -18.29
N LEU A 91 -31.77 8.10 -18.95
CA LEU A 91 -33.19 7.83 -18.65
C LEU A 91 -33.39 6.39 -18.16
N PRO A 92 -34.48 6.07 -17.46
CA PRO A 92 -34.81 4.67 -17.15
C PRO A 92 -34.93 3.83 -18.43
N GLY A 93 -34.41 2.61 -18.41
CA GLY A 93 -34.37 1.70 -19.57
C GLY A 93 -34.04 0.26 -19.18
N GLN A 94 -33.88 -0.62 -20.19
CA GLN A 94 -33.58 -2.05 -19.99
C GLN A 94 -32.14 -2.45 -20.40
N GLU A 95 -31.35 -1.49 -20.88
CA GLU A 95 -29.99 -1.69 -21.39
C GLU A 95 -29.04 -0.66 -20.78
N MET A 96 -27.72 -0.95 -20.81
CA MET A 96 -26.69 -0.01 -20.35
C MET A 96 -26.69 1.25 -21.21
N GLN A 97 -26.72 2.41 -20.57
CA GLN A 97 -26.71 3.72 -21.22
C GLN A 97 -25.40 4.46 -20.96
N PHE A 98 -24.88 5.12 -21.98
CA PHE A 98 -23.60 5.83 -21.95
C PHE A 98 -23.84 7.34 -22.05
N GLY A 99 -23.20 8.11 -21.17
CA GLY A 99 -23.26 9.57 -21.14
C GLY A 99 -22.00 10.21 -21.71
N ILE A 100 -21.57 11.32 -21.10
CA ILE A 100 -20.31 12.00 -21.45
C ILE A 100 -19.15 10.99 -21.48
N GLY A 101 -18.39 11.00 -22.57
CA GLY A 101 -17.17 10.22 -22.69
C GLY A 101 -16.17 10.89 -23.62
N VAL A 102 -14.88 10.64 -23.40
CA VAL A 102 -13.79 11.19 -24.21
C VAL A 102 -12.79 10.09 -24.55
N ARG A 103 -12.28 10.14 -25.79
CA ARG A 103 -11.16 9.31 -26.25
C ARG A 103 -9.87 10.12 -26.13
N LEU A 104 -8.94 9.62 -25.34
CA LEU A 104 -7.65 10.22 -25.06
C LEU A 104 -6.56 9.47 -25.83
N GLU A 105 -5.89 10.18 -26.73
CA GLU A 105 -4.76 9.68 -27.52
C GLU A 105 -3.49 10.41 -27.09
N ASN A 106 -2.32 9.77 -27.26
CA ASN A 106 -1.01 10.36 -26.96
C ASN A 106 -0.84 10.85 -25.50
N LEU A 107 -1.54 10.23 -24.54
CA LEU A 107 -1.33 10.49 -23.11
C LEU A 107 0.12 10.22 -22.74
N LYS A 108 0.72 11.13 -21.97
CA LYS A 108 2.13 11.06 -21.56
C LYS A 108 2.40 9.74 -20.81
N PRO A 109 3.44 8.97 -21.20
CA PRO A 109 3.90 7.78 -20.48
C PRO A 109 4.25 8.08 -19.01
N GLY A 110 4.25 7.03 -18.18
CA GLY A 110 4.63 7.12 -16.76
C GLY A 110 3.81 8.12 -15.95
N SER A 111 2.54 8.34 -16.30
CA SER A 111 1.74 9.43 -15.74
C SER A 111 0.42 8.95 -15.15
N LEU A 112 0.09 9.48 -13.97
CA LEU A 112 -1.15 9.24 -13.23
C LEU A 112 -2.14 10.37 -13.54
N TYR A 113 -3.29 10.00 -14.10
CA TYR A 113 -4.41 10.89 -14.39
C TYR A 113 -5.55 10.64 -13.42
N GLU A 114 -6.36 11.66 -13.17
CA GLU A 114 -7.65 11.56 -12.48
C GLU A 114 -8.76 12.05 -13.39
N ALA A 115 -9.70 11.16 -13.67
CA ALA A 115 -11.01 11.53 -14.16
C ALA A 115 -11.92 11.90 -12.97
N SER A 116 -12.73 12.94 -13.11
CA SER A 116 -13.83 13.21 -12.18
C SER A 116 -15.09 13.64 -12.91
N VAL A 117 -16.24 13.44 -12.27
CA VAL A 117 -17.55 13.89 -12.76
C VAL A 117 -18.48 14.07 -11.58
N TRP A 118 -19.45 14.97 -11.69
CA TRP A 118 -20.50 15.12 -10.70
C TRP A 118 -21.78 14.42 -11.16
N ARG A 119 -22.32 13.57 -10.30
CA ARG A 119 -23.53 12.78 -10.49
C ARG A 119 -24.68 13.34 -9.66
N PHE A 120 -25.89 13.36 -10.22
CA PHE A 120 -27.12 13.39 -9.43
C PHE A 120 -28.00 12.20 -9.82
N SER A 121 -28.25 11.29 -8.88
CA SER A 121 -29.07 10.08 -9.07
C SER A 121 -29.87 9.74 -7.82
N SER A 122 -30.79 8.76 -7.93
CA SER A 122 -31.47 8.19 -6.76
C SER A 122 -30.61 7.09 -6.11
N PRO A 123 -30.85 6.73 -4.83
CA PRO A 123 -30.17 5.60 -4.17
C PRO A 123 -30.44 4.21 -4.78
N ARG A 124 -31.16 4.11 -5.90
CA ARG A 124 -31.44 2.87 -6.64
C ARG A 124 -30.70 2.75 -7.97
N ASP A 125 -30.18 3.86 -8.49
CA ASP A 125 -29.34 3.89 -9.69
C ASP A 125 -28.04 3.11 -9.47
N ARG A 126 -27.54 2.46 -10.53
CA ARG A 126 -26.19 1.93 -10.58
C ARG A 126 -25.47 2.55 -11.76
N SER A 127 -24.72 3.60 -11.47
CA SER A 127 -23.97 4.35 -12.45
C SER A 127 -22.52 4.55 -12.02
N TYR A 128 -21.66 4.75 -13.00
CA TYR A 128 -20.22 4.58 -12.88
C TYR A 128 -19.51 5.67 -13.70
N LEU A 129 -18.43 6.20 -13.14
CA LEU A 129 -17.33 6.76 -13.94
C LEU A 129 -16.40 5.60 -14.31
N ALA A 130 -15.96 5.52 -15.56
CA ALA A 130 -15.12 4.44 -16.07
C ALA A 130 -13.92 4.97 -16.86
N ALA A 131 -12.82 4.22 -16.81
CA ALA A 131 -11.63 4.44 -17.64
C ALA A 131 -11.16 3.08 -18.17
N ARG A 132 -10.98 2.97 -19.49
CA ARG A 132 -10.48 1.75 -20.15
C ARG A 132 -9.40 2.07 -21.16
N SER A 133 -8.37 1.25 -21.23
CA SER A 133 -7.36 1.34 -22.27
C SER A 133 -7.58 0.30 -23.37
N GLU A 134 -7.28 0.65 -24.61
CA GLU A 134 -7.41 -0.24 -25.77
C GLU A 134 -6.04 -0.39 -26.45
N GLY A 135 -5.64 -1.63 -26.75
CA GLY A 135 -4.27 -1.94 -27.15
C GLY A 135 -3.27 -1.93 -25.98
N GLY A 136 -1.98 -2.10 -26.29
CA GLY A 136 -0.97 -2.51 -25.31
C GLY A 136 -0.98 -4.03 -25.08
N LYS A 137 -0.13 -4.53 -24.17
CA LYS A 137 -0.17 -5.95 -23.74
C LYS A 137 -1.18 -6.18 -22.62
N ASP A 138 -1.23 -5.25 -21.66
CA ASP A 138 -2.00 -5.35 -20.41
C ASP A 138 -3.06 -4.23 -20.35
N PRO A 139 -4.18 -4.35 -21.07
CA PRO A 139 -5.23 -3.33 -21.07
C PRO A 139 -5.99 -3.31 -19.74
N PHE A 140 -6.25 -2.12 -19.20
CA PHE A 140 -7.04 -1.94 -17.97
C PHE A 140 -8.51 -1.62 -18.24
N TYR A 141 -9.37 -2.05 -17.31
CA TYR A 141 -10.76 -1.61 -17.20
C TYR A 141 -11.06 -1.26 -15.74
N LEU A 142 -11.30 0.02 -15.46
CA LEU A 142 -11.51 0.54 -14.11
C LEU A 142 -12.87 1.26 -14.03
N THR A 143 -13.58 1.12 -12.92
CA THR A 143 -14.88 1.76 -12.68
C THR A 143 -15.03 2.26 -11.24
N GLN A 144 -15.66 3.41 -11.07
CA GLN A 144 -15.98 4.03 -9.79
C GLN A 144 -17.50 4.24 -9.65
N PRO A 145 -18.21 3.45 -8.83
CA PRO A 145 -19.61 3.70 -8.48
C PRO A 145 -19.79 4.60 -7.24
N PHE A 146 -18.81 4.59 -6.33
CA PHE A 146 -18.91 5.23 -5.01
C PHE A 146 -18.56 6.72 -5.06
N SER A 147 -19.28 7.52 -4.28
CA SER A 147 -19.05 8.96 -4.18
C SER A 147 -17.88 9.30 -3.25
N TYR A 148 -16.97 10.14 -3.73
CA TYR A 148 -15.85 10.68 -2.96
C TYR A 148 -16.30 11.81 -2.03
N HIS A 149 -17.25 12.62 -2.50
CA HIS A 149 -17.82 13.76 -1.79
C HIS A 149 -19.27 13.97 -2.24
N ARG A 150 -20.12 14.56 -1.39
CA ARG A 150 -21.48 14.98 -1.73
C ARG A 150 -21.71 16.43 -1.31
N ASP A 151 -22.20 17.27 -2.21
CA ASP A 151 -22.48 18.69 -1.93
C ASP A 151 -23.88 18.94 -1.31
N GLU A 152 -24.10 20.17 -0.84
CA GLU A 152 -25.33 20.63 -0.20
C GLU A 152 -26.59 20.48 -1.08
N ASN A 153 -26.42 20.42 -2.41
CA ASN A 153 -27.50 20.25 -3.38
C ASN A 153 -27.76 18.77 -3.71
N GLY A 154 -27.01 17.87 -3.09
CA GLY A 154 -27.11 16.42 -3.26
C GLY A 154 -26.37 15.85 -4.47
N TRP A 155 -25.52 16.64 -5.15
CA TRP A 155 -24.63 16.10 -6.18
C TRP A 155 -23.45 15.36 -5.55
N GLU A 156 -23.05 14.26 -6.19
CA GLU A 156 -21.95 13.40 -5.76
C GLU A 156 -20.77 13.51 -6.72
N GLN A 157 -19.56 13.77 -6.22
CA GLN A 157 -18.37 13.64 -7.06
C GLN A 157 -17.92 12.18 -7.13
N LEU A 158 -17.79 11.65 -8.35
CA LEU A 158 -17.04 10.43 -8.63
C LEU A 158 -15.62 10.84 -9.04
N LYS A 159 -14.62 10.10 -8.55
CA LYS A 159 -13.21 10.25 -8.92
C LYS A 159 -12.61 8.90 -9.26
N LEU A 160 -11.90 8.81 -10.38
CA LEU A 160 -11.26 7.58 -10.85
C LEU A 160 -9.85 7.90 -11.35
N GLN A 161 -8.85 7.30 -10.71
CA GLN A 161 -7.45 7.47 -11.08
C GLN A 161 -6.99 6.31 -11.97
N PHE A 162 -6.17 6.61 -12.98
CA PHE A 162 -5.60 5.62 -13.90
C PHE A 162 -4.18 6.00 -14.31
N PHE A 163 -3.32 5.00 -14.45
CA PHE A 163 -1.90 5.17 -14.77
C PHE A 163 -1.61 4.75 -16.21
N ILE A 164 -0.85 5.58 -16.92
CA ILE A 164 -0.31 5.25 -18.24
C ILE A 164 1.11 4.71 -18.04
N PRO A 165 1.41 3.47 -18.47
CA PRO A 165 2.72 2.85 -18.23
C PRO A 165 3.85 3.56 -18.98
N PHE A 166 5.11 3.23 -18.66
CA PHE A 166 6.28 3.69 -19.43
C PHE A 166 6.45 2.92 -20.74
N ARG A 167 6.04 1.65 -20.76
CA ARG A 167 6.24 0.69 -21.86
C ARG A 167 4.90 0.03 -22.22
N ASP A 168 4.83 -0.62 -23.38
CA ASP A 168 3.61 -1.30 -23.88
C ASP A 168 2.35 -0.40 -23.87
N LEU A 169 2.54 0.86 -24.29
CA LEU A 169 1.53 1.91 -24.28
C LEU A 169 0.23 1.51 -24.99
N PRO A 170 -0.95 1.86 -24.43
CA PRO A 170 -2.22 1.67 -25.11
C PRO A 170 -2.36 2.62 -26.30
N ALA A 171 -3.11 2.20 -27.32
CA ALA A 171 -3.38 3.01 -28.51
C ALA A 171 -4.27 4.22 -28.18
N PHE A 172 -5.20 4.04 -27.23
CA PHE A 172 -5.97 5.14 -26.61
C PHE A 172 -6.50 4.72 -25.24
N THR A 173 -6.88 5.70 -24.43
CA THR A 173 -7.71 5.50 -23.22
C THR A 173 -9.07 6.15 -23.43
N GLN A 174 -10.17 5.44 -23.21
CA GLN A 174 -11.51 6.01 -23.21
C GLN A 174 -11.99 6.18 -21.77
N VAL A 175 -12.34 7.41 -21.40
CA VAL A 175 -12.91 7.76 -20.09
C VAL A 175 -14.36 8.18 -20.29
N TYR A 176 -15.32 7.60 -19.58
CA TYR A 176 -16.75 7.83 -19.83
C TYR A 176 -17.62 7.52 -18.62
N VAL A 177 -18.87 7.98 -18.64
CA VAL A 177 -19.89 7.64 -17.65
C VAL A 177 -20.95 6.72 -18.23
N PHE A 178 -21.48 5.81 -17.41
CA PHE A 178 -22.60 4.93 -17.80
C PHE A 178 -23.53 4.59 -16.62
N SER A 179 -24.74 4.11 -16.91
CA SER A 179 -25.71 3.59 -15.95
C SER A 179 -26.34 2.28 -16.45
N ASP A 180 -26.78 1.41 -15.53
CA ASP A 180 -27.55 0.20 -15.86
C ASP A 180 -29.05 0.47 -16.14
N GLY A 181 -29.48 1.74 -16.13
CA GLY A 181 -30.80 2.16 -16.59
C GLY A 181 -31.93 1.98 -15.58
N ARG A 182 -31.65 1.64 -14.31
CA ARG A 182 -32.69 1.52 -13.25
C ARG A 182 -33.49 2.79 -13.00
N ASP A 183 -32.86 3.95 -13.13
CA ASP A 183 -33.44 5.26 -12.82
C ASP A 183 -32.79 6.34 -13.70
N SER A 184 -33.28 7.58 -13.64
CA SER A 184 -32.67 8.71 -14.35
C SER A 184 -31.48 9.26 -13.57
N VAL A 185 -30.30 9.29 -14.20
CA VAL A 185 -29.08 9.90 -13.66
C VAL A 185 -28.66 11.10 -14.49
N TYR A 186 -28.15 12.13 -13.83
CA TYR A 186 -27.58 13.33 -14.42
C TYR A 186 -26.07 13.34 -14.16
N PHE A 187 -25.29 13.73 -15.17
CA PHE A 187 -23.84 13.90 -15.10
C PHE A 187 -23.44 15.29 -15.59
N ASP A 188 -22.60 15.97 -14.82
CA ASP A 188 -22.14 17.33 -15.08
C ASP A 188 -20.69 17.53 -14.60
N ASP A 189 -20.06 18.62 -15.04
CA ASP A 189 -18.67 18.99 -14.73
C ASP A 189 -17.69 17.81 -14.87
N PHE A 190 -17.75 17.09 -16.01
CA PHE A 190 -16.81 16.02 -16.33
C PHE A 190 -15.43 16.59 -16.61
N GLU A 191 -14.37 16.00 -16.05
CA GLU A 191 -13.00 16.48 -16.17
C GLU A 191 -12.01 15.31 -16.21
N VAL A 192 -10.93 15.44 -16.99
CA VAL A 192 -9.73 14.61 -16.84
C VAL A 192 -8.56 15.54 -16.53
N SER A 193 -7.75 15.18 -15.54
CA SER A 193 -6.61 15.96 -15.05
C SER A 193 -5.36 15.09 -14.92
N LEU A 194 -4.17 15.70 -15.04
CA LEU A 194 -2.89 15.04 -14.79
C LEU A 194 -2.51 15.31 -13.33
N LEU A 195 -2.52 14.27 -12.48
CA LEU A 195 -2.12 14.40 -11.08
C LEU A 195 -0.59 14.43 -10.93
N ARG A 196 0.10 13.57 -11.69
CA ARG A 196 1.56 13.43 -11.61
C ARG A 196 2.11 12.77 -12.86
N SER A 197 3.28 13.21 -13.31
CA SER A 197 4.16 12.39 -14.14
C SER A 197 5.35 11.95 -13.32
N TYR A 198 5.76 10.71 -13.54
CA TYR A 198 7.05 10.17 -13.14
C TYR A 198 7.99 10.15 -14.36
N GLN A 199 9.30 10.02 -14.13
CA GLN A 199 10.30 9.76 -15.18
C GLN A 199 10.77 8.31 -15.07
N GLU A 200 11.14 7.68 -16.19
CA GLU A 200 11.62 6.28 -16.15
C GLU A 200 12.95 6.17 -15.35
N SER A 201 13.73 7.26 -15.31
CA SER A 201 14.95 7.40 -14.52
C SER A 201 14.74 7.77 -13.04
N GLU A 202 13.50 7.90 -12.56
CA GLU A 202 13.23 8.08 -11.12
C GLU A 202 13.25 6.74 -10.36
N PHE A 203 13.28 5.60 -11.07
CA PHE A 203 13.35 4.27 -10.50
C PHE A 203 14.47 3.44 -11.14
N GLU A 204 15.60 3.34 -10.45
CA GLU A 204 16.65 2.36 -10.75
C GLU A 204 16.52 1.17 -9.80
N LEU A 205 16.25 -0.03 -10.34
CA LEU A 205 16.21 -1.26 -9.57
C LEU A 205 17.64 -1.65 -9.14
N PRO A 206 17.95 -1.80 -7.84
CA PRO A 206 19.28 -2.19 -7.39
C PRO A 206 19.70 -3.54 -7.97
N VAL A 207 20.95 -3.65 -8.46
CA VAL A 207 21.51 -4.90 -8.97
C VAL A 207 22.41 -5.55 -7.93
N LEU A 208 22.23 -6.85 -7.71
CA LEU A 208 23.01 -7.68 -6.81
C LEU A 208 23.69 -8.80 -7.59
N ASP A 209 25.00 -8.66 -7.85
CA ASP A 209 25.84 -9.71 -8.44
C ASP A 209 26.32 -10.66 -7.35
N LEU A 210 25.72 -11.85 -7.28
CA LEU A 210 26.05 -12.95 -6.39
C LEU A 210 27.00 -13.94 -7.08
N TYR A 211 28.19 -14.12 -6.51
CA TYR A 211 29.21 -15.04 -7.00
C TYR A 211 29.36 -16.24 -6.05
N ILE A 212 29.18 -17.45 -6.57
CA ILE A 212 29.31 -18.72 -5.83
C ILE A 212 30.20 -19.65 -6.65
N ASP A 213 31.28 -20.17 -6.06
CA ASP A 213 32.15 -21.13 -6.75
C ASP A 213 31.43 -22.47 -7.00
N LYS A 214 31.88 -23.21 -8.02
CA LYS A 214 31.20 -24.43 -8.46
C LYS A 214 31.00 -25.48 -7.34
N PRO A 215 32.00 -25.83 -6.52
CA PRO A 215 31.79 -26.75 -5.39
C PRO A 215 30.79 -26.24 -4.35
N SER A 216 30.76 -24.93 -4.10
CA SER A 216 29.77 -24.30 -3.22
C SER A 216 28.36 -24.35 -3.81
N LEU A 217 28.21 -24.19 -5.13
CA LEU A 217 26.93 -24.30 -5.83
C LEU A 217 26.43 -25.76 -5.86
N GLU A 218 27.31 -26.73 -6.18
CA GLU A 218 27.02 -28.18 -6.15
C GLU A 218 26.52 -28.63 -4.76
N LYS A 219 27.03 -28.04 -3.68
CA LYS A 219 26.53 -28.27 -2.32
C LYS A 219 25.11 -27.72 -2.10
N LEU A 220 24.79 -26.52 -2.61
CA LEU A 220 23.43 -25.97 -2.55
C LEU A 220 22.45 -26.78 -3.41
N GLU A 221 22.88 -27.24 -4.58
CA GLU A 221 22.13 -28.15 -5.45
C GLU A 221 21.82 -29.48 -4.76
N LYS A 222 22.81 -30.09 -4.08
CA LYS A 222 22.61 -31.29 -3.26
C LYS A 222 21.59 -31.06 -2.15
N LYS A 223 21.71 -29.96 -1.40
CA LYS A 223 20.77 -29.62 -0.32
C LYS A 223 19.34 -29.38 -0.83
N ARG A 224 19.20 -28.77 -2.01
CA ARG A 224 17.91 -28.63 -2.70
C ARG A 224 17.34 -29.98 -3.14
N ALA A 225 18.17 -30.90 -3.65
CA ALA A 225 17.73 -32.24 -4.03
C ALA A 225 17.25 -33.06 -2.82
N GLU A 226 17.93 -32.93 -1.67
CA GLU A 226 17.52 -33.51 -0.39
C GLU A 226 16.15 -32.98 0.05
N ALA A 227 15.96 -31.65 0.05
CA ALA A 227 14.68 -31.04 0.41
C ALA A 227 13.51 -31.46 -0.52
N LEU A 228 13.78 -31.56 -1.84
CA LEU A 228 12.79 -32.06 -2.81
C LEU A 228 12.45 -33.55 -2.61
N GLN A 229 13.30 -34.32 -1.94
CA GLN A 229 13.05 -35.73 -1.61
C GLN A 229 12.29 -35.90 -0.28
N THR A 230 12.53 -35.03 0.71
CA THR A 230 11.87 -35.06 2.03
C THR A 230 10.55 -34.30 2.08
N GLY A 231 10.34 -33.33 1.19
CA GLY A 231 9.20 -32.42 1.21
C GLY A 231 9.42 -31.12 2.01
N LEU A 232 10.55 -30.99 2.71
CA LEU A 232 10.90 -29.88 3.60
C LEU A 232 12.38 -29.50 3.51
N LEU A 233 12.69 -28.21 3.55
CA LEU A 233 14.06 -27.67 3.60
C LEU A 233 14.51 -27.44 5.05
N GLU A 234 15.07 -28.47 5.67
CA GLU A 234 15.73 -28.37 6.98
C GLU A 234 17.10 -27.68 6.85
N THR A 235 17.40 -26.59 7.59
CA THR A 235 18.67 -25.84 7.41
C THR A 235 19.47 -25.57 8.68
N GLY A 236 20.75 -25.97 8.68
CA GLY A 236 21.68 -25.85 9.80
C GLY A 236 22.89 -24.92 9.57
N PRO A 237 23.76 -24.72 10.58
CA PRO A 237 25.00 -23.94 10.48
C PRO A 237 25.98 -24.48 9.43
N GLU A 238 25.92 -25.79 9.15
CA GLU A 238 26.74 -26.48 8.16
C GLU A 238 26.31 -26.25 6.71
N ASP A 239 25.08 -25.80 6.44
CA ASP A 239 24.58 -25.58 5.08
C ASP A 239 25.15 -24.33 4.41
N TRP A 240 25.65 -23.37 5.19
CA TRP A 240 26.28 -22.17 4.65
C TRP A 240 27.46 -22.52 3.73
N VAL A 241 27.54 -21.82 2.61
CA VAL A 241 28.67 -21.86 1.67
C VAL A 241 29.30 -20.47 1.55
N LYS A 242 30.52 -20.41 1.03
CA LYS A 242 31.22 -19.14 0.80
C LYS A 242 30.79 -18.57 -0.55
N GLY A 243 30.72 -17.25 -0.63
CA GLY A 243 30.48 -16.53 -1.87
C GLY A 243 31.04 -15.12 -1.82
N LYS A 244 30.72 -14.33 -2.83
CA LYS A 244 30.91 -12.88 -2.82
C LYS A 244 29.65 -12.19 -3.33
N LEU A 245 29.41 -10.96 -2.88
CA LEU A 245 28.32 -10.12 -3.38
C LEU A 245 28.87 -8.75 -3.82
N LYS A 246 28.40 -8.25 -4.96
CA LYS A 246 28.68 -6.89 -5.44
C LYS A 246 27.37 -6.17 -5.72
N TRP A 247 27.29 -4.90 -5.33
CA TRP A 247 26.07 -4.07 -5.39
C TRP A 247 26.34 -2.61 -5.80
N LYS A 248 27.57 -2.31 -6.21
CA LYS A 248 28.04 -1.03 -6.74
C LYS A 248 29.09 -1.33 -7.80
N GLU A 249 29.04 -0.66 -8.94
CA GLU A 249 29.91 -0.97 -10.08
C GLU A 249 31.41 -0.79 -9.76
N ASN A 250 31.76 0.22 -8.97
CA ASN A 250 33.14 0.62 -8.66
C ASN A 250 33.73 -0.01 -7.38
N GLU A 251 33.01 -0.90 -6.69
CA GLU A 251 33.52 -1.58 -5.48
C GLU A 251 33.86 -3.06 -5.74
N SER A 252 34.83 -3.58 -4.98
CA SER A 252 35.21 -5.00 -5.03
C SER A 252 34.11 -5.86 -4.39
N PRO A 253 33.79 -7.07 -4.92
CA PRO A 253 32.79 -7.95 -4.32
C PRO A 253 33.14 -8.32 -2.88
N ALA A 254 32.24 -7.98 -1.94
CA ALA A 254 32.41 -8.26 -0.52
C ALA A 254 32.29 -9.77 -0.25
N PRO A 255 33.08 -10.34 0.69
CA PRO A 255 32.94 -11.74 1.09
C PRO A 255 31.61 -11.96 1.84
N ILE A 256 30.91 -13.03 1.49
CA ILE A 256 29.65 -13.43 2.14
C ILE A 256 29.65 -14.90 2.54
N ARG A 257 28.74 -15.25 3.45
CA ARG A 257 28.14 -16.59 3.50
C ARG A 257 26.78 -16.54 2.79
N VAL A 258 26.41 -17.64 2.12
CA VAL A 258 25.07 -17.82 1.52
C VAL A 258 24.55 -19.22 1.79
N ARG A 259 23.24 -19.36 1.97
CA ARG A 259 22.52 -20.66 2.03
C ARG A 259 21.14 -20.53 1.38
N LEU A 260 20.45 -21.66 1.17
CA LEU A 260 19.02 -21.65 0.81
C LEU A 260 18.17 -21.08 1.97
N LYS A 261 17.06 -20.40 1.65
CA LYS A 261 16.02 -19.94 2.59
C LYS A 261 14.69 -20.64 2.29
N GLY A 262 13.88 -20.78 3.31
CA GLY A 262 12.54 -21.35 3.27
C GLY A 262 12.56 -22.73 3.89
N ASP A 263 11.41 -23.11 4.43
CA ASP A 263 11.17 -24.42 5.05
C ASP A 263 10.28 -25.25 4.11
N TRP A 264 9.40 -24.57 3.37
CA TRP A 264 8.63 -25.10 2.23
C TRP A 264 9.41 -25.04 0.89
N LEU A 265 8.96 -25.86 -0.07
CA LEU A 265 9.58 -26.01 -1.38
C LEU A 265 9.22 -24.90 -2.39
N ASP A 266 8.25 -24.04 -2.07
CA ASP A 266 7.90 -22.86 -2.87
C ASP A 266 9.12 -21.95 -3.10
N HIS A 267 9.92 -21.75 -2.06
CA HIS A 267 11.20 -21.04 -2.09
C HIS A 267 12.28 -21.72 -2.97
N LEU A 268 12.09 -22.97 -3.42
CA LEU A 268 13.07 -23.74 -4.22
C LEU A 268 12.60 -24.07 -5.65
N ASN A 269 11.43 -23.57 -6.04
CA ASN A 269 10.76 -23.97 -7.28
C ASN A 269 11.28 -23.27 -8.54
N GLN A 270 10.96 -23.86 -9.70
CA GLN A 270 11.07 -23.28 -11.05
C GLN A 270 12.43 -22.61 -11.42
N GLY A 271 13.53 -23.04 -10.80
CA GLY A 271 14.88 -22.52 -11.07
C GLY A 271 15.20 -21.16 -10.42
N LYS A 272 14.31 -20.60 -9.60
CA LYS A 272 14.44 -19.27 -9.01
C LYS A 272 14.41 -19.36 -7.48
N TRP A 273 15.51 -19.87 -6.92
CA TRP A 273 15.60 -20.27 -5.52
C TRP A 273 15.81 -19.08 -4.58
N SER A 274 15.26 -19.16 -3.38
CA SER A 274 15.44 -18.15 -2.33
C SER A 274 16.71 -18.43 -1.53
N PHE A 275 17.48 -17.38 -1.27
CA PHE A 275 18.73 -17.42 -0.53
C PHE A 275 18.63 -16.61 0.77
N ARG A 276 19.42 -16.99 1.79
CA ARG A 276 19.81 -16.09 2.88
C ARG A 276 21.29 -15.77 2.73
N VAL A 277 21.63 -14.50 2.77
CA VAL A 277 22.96 -13.93 2.57
C VAL A 277 23.39 -13.21 3.85
N ALA A 278 24.59 -13.50 4.33
CA ALA A 278 25.21 -12.80 5.46
C ALA A 278 26.56 -12.23 5.01
N ILE A 279 26.71 -10.91 5.05
CA ILE A 279 27.97 -10.23 4.72
C ILE A 279 28.97 -10.44 5.86
N ALA A 280 30.24 -10.74 5.53
CA ALA A 280 31.26 -11.01 6.52
C ALA A 280 32.00 -9.73 6.98
N GLY A 281 32.26 -9.64 8.29
CA GLY A 281 32.80 -8.43 8.90
C GLY A 281 31.79 -7.29 8.90
N ASP A 282 32.25 -6.06 9.07
CA ASP A 282 31.41 -4.85 9.21
C ASP A 282 30.83 -4.33 7.88
N GLY A 283 30.51 -5.25 6.95
CA GLY A 283 29.94 -4.94 5.64
C GLY A 283 28.41 -4.97 5.67
N PHE A 284 27.78 -3.99 5.00
CA PHE A 284 26.33 -3.82 4.96
C PHE A 284 25.84 -3.52 3.54
N TRP A 285 24.67 -4.06 3.18
CA TRP A 285 23.89 -3.61 2.01
C TRP A 285 22.58 -2.99 2.48
N ASN A 286 22.28 -1.75 2.06
CA ASN A 286 21.06 -1.01 2.43
C ASN A 286 20.72 -1.12 3.95
N GLY A 287 21.74 -0.98 4.80
CA GLY A 287 21.63 -1.07 6.27
C GLY A 287 21.59 -2.48 6.88
N MET A 288 21.62 -3.54 6.07
CA MET A 288 21.49 -4.94 6.49
C MET A 288 22.84 -5.68 6.44
N GLN A 289 23.17 -6.45 7.48
CA GLN A 289 24.35 -7.34 7.50
C GLN A 289 23.95 -8.76 7.05
N THR A 290 22.86 -9.31 7.62
CA THR A 290 22.16 -10.48 7.07
C THR A 290 20.81 -10.09 6.46
N PHE A 291 20.49 -10.65 5.29
CA PHE A 291 19.20 -10.48 4.62
C PHE A 291 18.85 -11.70 3.75
N SER A 292 17.62 -11.70 3.27
CA SER A 292 17.03 -12.75 2.44
C SER A 292 16.83 -12.23 1.02
N LEU A 293 17.23 -13.00 0.01
CA LEU A 293 16.89 -12.77 -1.39
C LEU A 293 15.86 -13.83 -1.79
N GLN A 294 14.58 -13.46 -1.81
CA GLN A 294 13.49 -14.41 -2.00
C GLN A 294 12.69 -14.19 -3.29
N HIS A 295 12.14 -15.29 -3.80
CA HIS A 295 11.24 -15.28 -4.94
C HIS A 295 9.99 -14.44 -4.61
N PRO A 296 9.70 -13.31 -5.30
CA PRO A 296 8.67 -12.35 -4.86
C PRO A 296 7.26 -12.97 -4.71
N GLY A 297 6.94 -13.97 -5.52
CA GLY A 297 5.66 -14.69 -5.44
C GLY A 297 5.45 -15.52 -4.16
N THR A 298 6.50 -15.81 -3.39
CA THR A 298 6.36 -16.49 -2.07
C THR A 298 5.84 -15.56 -0.98
N ARG A 299 5.80 -14.24 -1.23
CA ARG A 299 5.23 -13.20 -0.37
C ARG A 299 4.38 -12.20 -1.17
N TYR A 300 3.67 -12.70 -2.18
CA TYR A 300 2.68 -11.95 -2.96
C TYR A 300 3.14 -10.58 -3.52
N PHE A 301 4.39 -10.53 -3.95
CA PHE A 301 5.01 -9.40 -4.65
C PHE A 301 4.92 -8.10 -3.85
N LEU A 302 4.14 -7.12 -4.32
CA LEU A 302 4.00 -5.79 -3.70
C LEU A 302 3.10 -5.78 -2.45
N HIS A 303 2.33 -6.84 -2.18
CA HIS A 303 1.46 -6.87 -1.00
C HIS A 303 2.27 -6.86 0.30
N GLU A 304 3.29 -7.70 0.41
CA GLU A 304 4.21 -7.71 1.57
C GLU A 304 4.93 -6.37 1.70
N TRP A 305 5.46 -5.78 0.60
CA TRP A 305 6.08 -4.46 0.64
C TRP A 305 5.14 -3.37 1.16
N LEU A 306 3.90 -3.33 0.68
CA LEU A 306 2.90 -2.34 1.13
C LEU A 306 2.53 -2.54 2.61
N LEU A 307 2.43 -3.78 3.07
CA LEU A 307 2.21 -4.13 4.47
C LEU A 307 3.35 -3.61 5.37
N HIS A 308 4.61 -3.77 4.95
CA HIS A 308 5.77 -3.20 5.63
C HIS A 308 5.72 -1.66 5.67
N GLU A 309 5.31 -1.00 4.59
CA GLU A 309 5.12 0.46 4.60
C GLU A 309 3.98 0.92 5.53
N CYS A 310 2.88 0.17 5.62
CA CYS A 310 1.80 0.44 6.58
C CYS A 310 2.31 0.34 8.03
N TRP A 311 3.04 -0.72 8.39
CA TRP A 311 3.63 -0.87 9.73
C TRP A 311 4.63 0.26 10.06
N LYS A 312 5.52 0.63 9.11
CA LYS A 312 6.47 1.74 9.27
C LYS A 312 5.77 3.08 9.52
N GLN A 313 4.76 3.42 8.72
CA GLN A 313 4.01 4.68 8.85
C GLN A 313 3.31 4.81 10.20
N GLU A 314 2.75 3.71 10.70
CA GLU A 314 2.06 3.66 12.00
C GLU A 314 2.99 3.44 13.20
N GLY A 315 4.31 3.37 12.98
CA GLY A 315 5.33 3.30 14.03
C GLY A 315 5.50 1.92 14.68
N VAL A 316 4.98 0.87 14.05
CA VAL A 316 5.20 -0.55 14.40
C VAL A 316 6.59 -0.95 13.90
N LEU A 317 7.32 -1.79 14.64
CA LEU A 317 8.60 -2.34 14.15
C LEU A 317 8.33 -3.35 13.03
N THR A 318 9.17 -3.38 12.00
CA THR A 318 9.02 -4.33 10.89
C THR A 318 10.36 -4.64 10.23
N THR A 319 10.48 -5.71 9.44
CA THR A 319 11.71 -5.96 8.65
C THR A 319 11.88 -4.95 7.51
N GLY A 320 13.11 -4.55 7.21
CA GLY A 320 13.40 -3.84 5.96
C GLY A 320 13.09 -4.72 4.74
N TYR A 321 12.02 -4.38 4.02
CA TYR A 321 11.56 -5.10 2.82
C TYR A 321 11.62 -4.20 1.58
N ASP A 322 12.21 -4.70 0.48
CA ASP A 322 12.46 -3.96 -0.78
C ASP A 322 12.64 -4.95 -1.96
N PHE A 323 13.09 -4.50 -3.14
CA PHE A 323 13.36 -5.34 -4.31
C PHE A 323 14.72 -5.07 -4.98
N ALA A 324 15.26 -6.08 -5.67
CA ALA A 324 16.51 -5.99 -6.43
C ALA A 324 16.49 -6.92 -7.67
N GLU A 325 17.33 -6.66 -8.66
CA GLU A 325 17.71 -7.67 -9.65
C GLU A 325 18.81 -8.56 -9.07
N LEU A 326 18.59 -9.88 -9.02
CA LEU A 326 19.63 -10.83 -8.63
C LEU A 326 20.30 -11.41 -9.88
N ARG A 327 21.63 -11.32 -9.94
CA ARG A 327 22.46 -12.00 -10.94
C ARG A 327 23.30 -13.06 -10.24
N LEU A 328 23.25 -14.31 -10.70
CA LEU A 328 24.06 -15.42 -10.17
C LEU A 328 25.18 -15.75 -11.16
N ASN A 329 26.44 -15.60 -10.73
CA ASN A 329 27.63 -15.83 -11.54
C ASN A 329 27.67 -15.08 -12.90
N GLY A 330 26.89 -13.99 -13.02
CA GLY A 330 26.76 -13.15 -14.22
C GLY A 330 25.45 -13.34 -15.00
N GLU A 331 24.66 -14.37 -14.71
CA GLU A 331 23.35 -14.61 -15.34
C GLU A 331 22.22 -13.98 -14.53
N SER A 332 21.32 -13.23 -15.17
CA SER A 332 20.19 -12.59 -14.49
C SER A 332 19.10 -13.59 -14.14
N LEU A 333 18.76 -13.66 -12.86
CA LEU A 333 17.59 -14.36 -12.33
C LEU A 333 16.38 -13.41 -12.19
N GLY A 334 16.49 -12.17 -12.66
CA GLY A 334 15.46 -11.13 -12.64
C GLY A 334 15.12 -10.60 -11.23
N LEU A 335 13.90 -10.10 -11.07
CA LEU A 335 13.42 -9.44 -9.84
C LEU A 335 13.35 -10.40 -8.64
N TYR A 336 13.98 -10.05 -7.54
CA TYR A 336 13.85 -10.68 -6.21
C TYR A 336 13.34 -9.67 -5.19
N ALA A 337 12.64 -10.17 -4.18
CA ALA A 337 12.34 -9.40 -2.98
C ALA A 337 13.52 -9.53 -2.01
N VAL A 338 13.86 -8.46 -1.32
CA VAL A 338 14.93 -8.41 -0.33
C VAL A 338 14.33 -8.12 1.05
N GLU A 339 14.64 -8.95 2.04
CA GLU A 339 14.06 -8.89 3.38
C GLU A 339 15.14 -8.99 4.47
N GLU A 340 15.21 -7.98 5.33
CA GLU A 340 16.13 -7.85 6.47
C GLU A 340 16.00 -9.02 7.47
N HIS A 341 17.11 -9.38 8.12
CA HIS A 341 17.09 -10.38 9.18
C HIS A 341 16.88 -9.77 10.58
N PHE A 342 16.48 -10.60 11.56
CA PHE A 342 16.23 -10.17 12.93
C PHE A 342 17.53 -9.94 13.71
N GLU A 343 18.27 -8.91 13.29
CA GLU A 343 19.50 -8.42 13.90
C GLU A 343 19.24 -7.06 14.55
N LYS A 344 20.12 -6.62 15.45
CA LYS A 344 19.95 -5.35 16.19
C LYS A 344 19.78 -4.12 15.30
N TYR A 345 20.34 -4.13 14.10
CA TYR A 345 20.27 -3.03 13.16
C TYR A 345 18.83 -2.73 12.73
N LEU A 346 17.95 -3.74 12.66
CA LEU A 346 16.52 -3.59 12.38
C LEU A 346 15.87 -2.59 13.36
N VAL A 347 16.14 -2.73 14.66
CA VAL A 347 15.55 -1.88 15.70
C VAL A 347 16.29 -0.54 15.84
N GLU A 348 17.62 -0.54 15.72
CA GLU A 348 18.44 0.69 15.71
C GLU A 348 18.03 1.64 14.56
N ARG A 349 17.85 1.11 13.34
CA ARG A 349 17.36 1.87 12.16
C ARG A 349 15.97 2.45 12.34
N GLN A 350 15.14 1.82 13.16
CA GLN A 350 13.76 2.24 13.47
C GLN A 350 13.68 3.06 14.77
N GLY A 351 14.80 3.63 15.24
CA GLY A 351 14.86 4.57 16.35
C GLY A 351 14.69 3.94 17.73
N ARG A 352 14.86 2.62 17.85
CA ARG A 352 14.85 1.89 19.13
C ARG A 352 16.29 1.70 19.64
N ARG A 353 16.42 1.47 20.95
CA ARG A 353 17.71 1.12 21.58
C ARG A 353 17.99 -0.37 21.36
N GLU A 354 19.26 -0.75 21.29
CA GLU A 354 19.66 -2.17 21.26
C GLU A 354 19.00 -2.94 22.42
N GLY A 355 18.37 -4.07 22.06
CA GLY A 355 17.58 -4.93 22.94
C GLY A 355 17.15 -6.18 22.16
N PRO A 356 16.89 -7.32 22.83
CA PRO A 356 16.68 -8.59 22.15
C PRO A 356 15.34 -8.63 21.40
N ILE A 357 15.33 -9.32 20.25
CA ILE A 357 14.13 -9.75 19.53
C ILE A 357 13.90 -11.23 19.87
N LEU A 358 12.72 -11.53 20.40
CA LEU A 358 12.33 -12.86 20.89
C LEU A 358 11.43 -13.55 19.85
N LYS A 359 11.65 -14.85 19.64
CA LYS A 359 10.74 -15.78 18.96
C LYS A 359 10.07 -16.73 19.97
N LEU A 360 8.95 -17.31 19.55
CA LEU A 360 8.52 -18.61 20.06
C LEU A 360 9.23 -19.68 19.23
N ASP A 361 9.79 -20.71 19.85
CA ASP A 361 10.50 -21.74 19.12
C ASP A 361 9.55 -22.66 18.33
N GLU A 362 10.00 -23.05 17.15
CA GLU A 362 9.20 -23.72 16.12
C GLU A 362 9.64 -25.16 15.87
N ALA A 363 10.72 -25.65 16.50
CA ALA A 363 11.26 -26.99 16.18
C ALA A 363 10.21 -28.09 16.34
N GLY A 364 9.46 -28.08 17.46
CA GLY A 364 8.36 -29.02 17.69
C GLY A 364 7.17 -28.90 16.72
N PHE A 365 6.99 -27.73 16.09
CA PHE A 365 6.00 -27.53 15.02
C PHE A 365 6.49 -28.18 13.71
N TRP A 366 7.73 -27.92 13.31
CA TRP A 366 8.33 -28.48 12.10
C TRP A 366 8.57 -30.00 12.19
N ASP A 367 9.06 -30.51 13.32
CA ASP A 367 9.11 -31.95 13.63
C ASP A 367 7.73 -32.62 13.49
N GLY A 368 6.69 -31.92 13.95
CA GLY A 368 5.32 -32.40 13.86
C GLY A 368 4.81 -32.48 12.40
N LEU A 369 5.14 -31.50 11.57
CA LEU A 369 4.80 -31.52 10.14
C LEU A 369 5.59 -32.61 9.39
N LYS A 370 6.88 -32.77 9.71
CA LYS A 370 7.74 -33.83 9.18
C LYS A 370 7.18 -35.22 9.50
N GLN A 371 6.79 -35.47 10.75
CA GLN A 371 6.17 -36.74 11.15
C GLN A 371 4.84 -37.00 10.39
N GLN A 372 4.05 -35.98 10.05
CA GLN A 372 2.86 -36.16 9.22
C GLN A 372 3.21 -36.59 7.79
N ILE A 373 4.18 -35.92 7.17
CA ILE A 373 4.66 -36.24 5.82
C ILE A 373 5.22 -37.66 5.77
N GLU A 374 6.01 -38.07 6.78
CA GLU A 374 6.58 -39.42 6.89
C GLU A 374 5.50 -40.51 7.09
N LEU A 375 4.43 -40.24 7.86
CA LEU A 375 3.39 -41.22 8.16
C LEU A 375 2.25 -41.30 7.14
N ALA A 376 1.91 -40.18 6.48
CA ALA A 376 0.72 -40.05 5.64
C ALA A 376 1.02 -39.58 4.20
N GLY A 377 2.27 -39.22 3.88
CA GLY A 377 2.66 -38.66 2.57
C GLY A 377 2.19 -37.22 2.34
N ALA A 378 1.53 -36.60 3.32
CA ALA A 378 1.01 -35.24 3.26
C ALA A 378 0.78 -34.68 4.67
N VAL A 379 0.75 -33.35 4.79
CA VAL A 379 0.24 -32.65 5.99
C VAL A 379 -1.27 -32.81 6.05
N SER A 380 -1.83 -33.07 7.23
CA SER A 380 -3.28 -33.14 7.47
C SER A 380 -3.70 -32.29 8.67
N PRO A 381 -4.70 -31.40 8.53
CA PRO A 381 -5.20 -30.57 9.63
C PRO A 381 -5.89 -31.38 10.75
N ASP A 382 -6.21 -32.65 10.49
CA ASP A 382 -6.76 -33.58 11.47
C ASP A 382 -5.69 -34.15 12.42
N ILE A 383 -4.41 -34.15 12.00
CA ILE A 383 -3.30 -34.68 12.80
C ILE A 383 -2.72 -33.58 13.70
N ARG A 384 -3.17 -33.55 14.96
CA ARG A 384 -2.71 -32.59 15.97
C ARG A 384 -1.73 -33.23 16.94
N LEU A 385 -0.44 -32.96 16.73
CA LEU A 385 0.65 -33.42 17.60
C LEU A 385 0.88 -32.43 18.74
N GLN A 386 1.28 -32.91 19.93
CA GLN A 386 1.51 -32.03 21.08
C GLN A 386 2.79 -31.20 20.93
N SER A 387 3.72 -31.61 20.07
CA SER A 387 4.95 -30.84 19.79
C SER A 387 4.68 -29.51 19.09
N SER A 388 3.61 -29.40 18.30
CA SER A 388 3.22 -28.18 17.57
C SER A 388 2.34 -27.21 18.38
N ASN A 389 2.24 -27.41 19.70
CA ASN A 389 1.44 -26.60 20.61
C ASN A 389 2.24 -25.39 21.13
N ILE A 390 1.69 -24.18 20.97
CA ILE A 390 2.26 -22.91 21.45
C ILE A 390 2.67 -22.92 22.93
N ASN A 391 2.02 -23.74 23.77
CA ASN A 391 2.36 -23.87 25.20
C ASN A 391 3.66 -24.64 25.45
N ASN A 392 4.14 -25.40 24.46
CA ASN A 392 5.39 -26.18 24.52
C ASN A 392 6.55 -25.48 23.80
N ALA A 393 6.28 -24.41 23.02
CA ALA A 393 7.33 -23.60 22.40
C ALA A 393 8.21 -22.95 23.47
N ALA A 394 9.53 -23.02 23.30
CA ALA A 394 10.48 -22.22 24.09
C ALA A 394 10.35 -20.73 23.72
N ILE A 395 10.83 -19.84 24.59
CA ILE A 395 10.91 -18.41 24.29
C ILE A 395 12.39 -18.04 24.24
N GLU A 396 12.87 -17.67 23.06
CA GLU A 396 14.30 -17.55 22.78
C GLU A 396 14.61 -16.24 22.04
N PRO A 397 15.76 -15.61 22.29
CA PRO A 397 16.26 -14.54 21.42
C PRO A 397 16.62 -15.10 20.04
N PHE A 398 16.53 -14.27 19.00
CA PHE A 398 16.78 -14.71 17.63
C PHE A 398 18.24 -15.12 17.36
N ASP A 399 19.19 -14.55 18.13
CA ASP A 399 20.62 -14.90 18.12
C ASP A 399 21.04 -15.27 19.55
N PRO A 400 20.87 -16.54 19.98
CA PRO A 400 21.06 -16.94 21.37
C PRO A 400 22.53 -16.92 21.82
N ASP A 401 23.47 -17.29 20.95
CA ASP A 401 24.90 -17.29 21.27
C ASP A 401 25.38 -15.87 21.57
N LYS A 402 25.12 -14.92 20.66
CA LYS A 402 25.48 -13.49 20.82
C LYS A 402 24.72 -12.82 21.97
N THR A 403 23.50 -13.24 22.25
CA THR A 403 22.72 -12.76 23.40
C THR A 403 23.31 -13.27 24.72
N ALA A 404 23.84 -14.49 24.76
CA ALA A 404 24.50 -15.06 25.94
C ALA A 404 25.89 -14.46 26.19
N GLU A 405 26.63 -14.10 25.14
CA GLU A 405 27.94 -13.42 25.25
C GLU A 405 27.85 -12.02 25.88
N ASN A 406 26.70 -11.35 25.80
CA ASN A 406 26.48 -10.01 26.38
C ASN A 406 25.59 -10.11 27.65
N PRO A 407 26.12 -9.88 28.86
CA PRO A 407 25.35 -9.97 30.11
C PRO A 407 24.13 -9.04 30.20
N GLU A 408 24.17 -7.86 29.57
CA GLU A 408 23.03 -6.94 29.56
C GLU A 408 21.92 -7.50 28.66
N LEU A 409 22.24 -7.94 27.44
CA LEU A 409 21.26 -8.54 26.53
C LEU A 409 20.70 -9.87 27.05
N SER A 410 21.53 -10.70 27.69
CA SER A 410 21.10 -11.91 28.39
C SER A 410 20.07 -11.59 29.48
N SER A 411 20.34 -10.58 30.32
CA SER A 411 19.41 -10.13 31.35
C SER A 411 18.09 -9.58 30.76
N MET A 412 18.18 -8.77 29.69
CA MET A 412 17.01 -8.28 28.95
C MET A 412 16.21 -9.42 28.31
N SER A 413 16.88 -10.47 27.81
CA SER A 413 16.22 -11.62 27.18
C SER A 413 15.45 -12.46 28.19
N LEU A 414 16.02 -12.67 29.38
CA LEU A 414 15.33 -13.31 30.51
C LEU A 414 14.12 -12.47 30.98
N ARG A 415 14.27 -11.15 31.02
CA ARG A 415 13.16 -10.22 31.34
C ARG A 415 12.05 -10.30 30.29
N ALA A 416 12.39 -10.25 29.01
CA ALA A 416 11.47 -10.34 27.90
C ALA A 416 10.71 -11.68 27.88
N GLY A 417 11.43 -12.80 28.04
CA GLY A 417 10.82 -14.12 28.18
C GLY A 417 9.83 -14.19 29.34
N SER A 418 10.18 -13.61 30.49
CA SER A 418 9.26 -13.50 31.63
C SER A 418 8.00 -12.68 31.33
N LEU A 419 8.07 -11.61 30.52
CA LEU A 419 6.89 -10.85 30.09
C LEU A 419 6.02 -11.67 29.11
N ILE A 420 6.62 -12.40 28.18
CA ILE A 420 5.92 -13.28 27.24
C ILE A 420 5.23 -14.43 28.00
N GLU A 421 5.87 -15.03 29.02
CA GLU A 421 5.22 -16.03 29.88
C GLU A 421 4.06 -15.47 30.70
N GLN A 422 4.19 -14.27 31.27
CA GLN A 422 3.09 -13.62 31.99
C GLN A 422 1.86 -13.39 31.09
N PHE A 423 2.07 -13.17 29.79
CA PHE A 423 1.00 -13.11 28.80
C PHE A 423 0.45 -14.50 28.45
N ARG A 424 1.32 -15.45 28.11
CA ARG A 424 0.96 -16.84 27.74
C ARG A 424 0.16 -17.55 28.83
N GLN A 425 0.50 -17.32 30.09
CA GLN A 425 -0.18 -17.88 31.26
C GLN A 425 -1.35 -17.02 31.78
N GLY A 426 -1.68 -15.90 31.12
CA GLY A 426 -2.79 -15.02 31.50
C GLY A 426 -2.64 -14.31 32.86
N LEU A 427 -1.41 -14.18 33.37
CA LEU A 427 -1.13 -13.70 34.73
C LEU A 427 -1.26 -12.19 34.89
N ARG A 428 -1.12 -11.42 33.79
CA ARG A 428 -1.25 -9.96 33.74
C ARG A 428 -1.90 -9.52 32.42
N PRO A 429 -2.60 -8.36 32.38
CA PRO A 429 -3.20 -7.85 31.15
C PRO A 429 -2.13 -7.43 30.14
N ALA A 430 -2.46 -7.41 28.84
CA ALA A 430 -1.50 -6.99 27.80
C ALA A 430 -0.99 -5.54 28.00
N SER A 431 -1.83 -4.67 28.59
CA SER A 431 -1.49 -3.28 28.98
C SER A 431 -0.32 -3.14 29.95
N ASP A 432 0.08 -4.23 30.60
CA ASP A 432 1.14 -4.30 31.60
C ASP A 432 2.46 -4.86 31.05
N LEU A 433 2.42 -5.46 29.85
CA LEU A 433 3.49 -6.30 29.30
C LEU A 433 3.97 -5.82 27.93
N PHE A 434 3.07 -5.21 27.14
CA PHE A 434 3.33 -4.72 25.79
C PHE A 434 3.22 -3.20 25.71
N ASP A 435 3.78 -2.60 24.67
CA ASP A 435 3.25 -1.35 24.13
C ASP A 435 1.89 -1.65 23.46
N LEU A 436 0.80 -1.31 24.15
CA LEU A 436 -0.54 -1.70 23.73
C LEU A 436 -0.99 -0.97 22.46
N ASP A 437 -0.55 0.27 22.24
CA ASP A 437 -0.90 1.05 21.05
C ASP A 437 -0.20 0.47 19.81
N ARG A 438 1.08 0.09 19.93
CA ARG A 438 1.80 -0.61 18.86
C ARG A 438 1.26 -2.01 18.60
N LEU A 439 0.88 -2.74 19.65
CA LEU A 439 0.24 -4.06 19.53
C LEU A 439 -1.11 -3.95 18.80
N ALA A 440 -1.94 -2.96 19.15
CA ALA A 440 -3.21 -2.71 18.48
C ALA A 440 -3.03 -2.33 17.00
N ARG A 441 -2.07 -1.45 16.69
CA ARG A 441 -1.75 -1.07 15.30
C ARG A 441 -1.26 -2.25 14.47
N PHE A 442 -0.39 -3.10 15.03
CA PHE A 442 0.10 -4.31 14.36
C PHE A 442 -1.06 -5.20 13.88
N PHE A 443 -1.97 -5.58 14.79
CA PHE A 443 -3.13 -6.42 14.45
C PHE A 443 -4.13 -5.70 13.54
N ALA A 444 -4.43 -4.42 13.77
CA ALA A 444 -5.35 -3.66 12.93
C ALA A 444 -4.86 -3.55 11.47
N ILE A 445 -3.55 -3.38 11.27
CA ILE A 445 -2.94 -3.39 9.92
C ILE A 445 -3.00 -4.78 9.32
N ALA A 446 -2.69 -5.84 10.09
CA ALA A 446 -2.79 -7.22 9.60
C ALA A 446 -4.21 -7.57 9.14
N ASP A 447 -5.24 -7.17 9.89
CA ASP A 447 -6.65 -7.38 9.56
C ASP A 447 -7.10 -6.56 8.33
N VAL A 448 -6.71 -5.29 8.23
CA VAL A 448 -7.04 -4.42 7.08
C VAL A 448 -6.38 -4.90 5.79
N MET A 449 -5.18 -5.48 5.89
CA MET A 449 -4.38 -5.95 4.76
C MET A 449 -4.60 -7.44 4.41
N ASP A 450 -5.49 -8.13 5.13
CA ASP A 450 -5.70 -9.60 5.09
C ASP A 450 -4.40 -10.41 5.31
N ALA A 451 -3.41 -9.79 5.98
CA ALA A 451 -2.06 -10.29 6.20
C ALA A 451 -1.94 -11.17 7.44
N HIS A 452 -2.96 -12.01 7.66
CA HIS A 452 -3.12 -12.79 8.89
C HIS A 452 -1.99 -13.81 9.12
N HIS A 453 -1.13 -14.15 8.15
CA HIS A 453 -0.02 -15.09 8.38
C HIS A 453 1.00 -14.56 9.40
N SER A 454 1.20 -13.24 9.45
CA SER A 454 2.02 -12.55 10.45
C SER A 454 1.51 -12.72 11.89
N THR A 455 0.24 -13.06 12.05
CA THR A 455 -0.42 -13.25 13.37
C THR A 455 -0.38 -14.69 13.86
N ALA A 456 0.06 -15.65 13.02
CA ALA A 456 0.25 -17.03 13.42
C ALA A 456 1.34 -17.13 14.50
N TRP A 457 1.19 -17.99 15.50
CA TRP A 457 2.05 -17.96 16.69
C TRP A 457 3.54 -18.18 16.37
N HIS A 458 3.86 -19.01 15.37
CA HIS A 458 5.24 -19.22 14.89
C HIS A 458 5.80 -17.98 14.19
N ASN A 459 4.95 -17.12 13.62
CA ASN A 459 5.32 -15.83 13.03
C ASN A 459 5.20 -14.65 14.02
N LEU A 460 4.95 -14.87 15.31
CA LEU A 460 5.03 -13.78 16.29
C LEU A 460 6.49 -13.54 16.71
N ARG A 461 6.89 -12.25 16.67
CA ARG A 461 8.21 -11.77 17.11
C ARG A 461 8.03 -10.55 17.99
N PHE A 462 8.77 -10.49 19.09
CA PHE A 462 8.66 -9.42 20.08
C PHE A 462 10.01 -8.81 20.38
N TYR A 463 10.18 -7.53 20.08
CA TYR A 463 11.31 -6.74 20.54
C TYR A 463 11.06 -6.31 21.99
N TYR A 464 12.04 -6.49 22.87
CA TYR A 464 12.00 -5.93 24.21
C TYR A 464 12.61 -4.53 24.24
N ASN A 465 11.79 -3.53 24.61
CA ASN A 465 12.20 -2.15 24.75
C ASN A 465 12.79 -1.89 26.14
N PRO A 466 14.11 -1.68 26.28
CA PRO A 466 14.77 -1.53 27.59
C PRO A 466 14.54 -0.15 28.22
N ILE A 467 13.87 0.78 27.53
CA ILE A 467 13.51 2.11 28.06
C ILE A 467 12.14 2.04 28.76
N THR A 468 11.22 1.21 28.25
CA THR A 468 9.83 1.12 28.75
C THR A 468 9.50 -0.15 29.51
N ASP A 469 10.42 -1.14 29.55
CA ASP A 469 10.21 -2.47 30.16
C ASP A 469 8.96 -3.18 29.61
N ARG A 470 8.82 -3.11 28.28
CA ARG A 470 7.66 -3.59 27.51
C ARG A 470 8.09 -4.23 26.20
N LEU A 471 7.22 -5.09 25.69
CA LEU A 471 7.35 -5.75 24.39
C LEU A 471 6.68 -4.91 23.28
N GLU A 472 7.36 -4.74 22.14
CA GLU A 472 6.76 -4.26 20.88
C GLU A 472 6.69 -5.42 19.87
N PRO A 473 5.60 -5.61 19.10
CA PRO A 473 5.59 -6.58 18.01
C PRO A 473 6.54 -6.17 16.88
N VAL A 474 7.09 -7.14 16.16
CA VAL A 474 7.87 -6.92 14.93
C VAL A 474 7.16 -7.61 13.75
N GLY A 475 6.72 -6.83 12.78
CA GLY A 475 6.04 -7.29 11.57
C GLY A 475 6.95 -7.93 10.54
N PHE A 476 6.46 -9.02 9.93
CA PHE A 476 6.98 -9.71 8.76
C PHE A 476 6.00 -10.83 8.37
N ASP A 477 6.20 -11.43 7.20
CA ASP A 477 5.55 -12.67 6.75
C ASP A 477 4.01 -12.60 6.79
N GLY A 478 3.47 -11.56 6.15
CA GLY A 478 2.03 -11.30 6.10
C GLY A 478 1.25 -12.34 5.30
N TYR A 479 1.86 -12.94 4.27
CA TYR A 479 1.16 -13.68 3.22
C TYR A 479 1.81 -15.03 2.87
N GLY A 480 1.36 -16.11 3.51
CA GLY A 480 1.59 -17.50 3.07
C GLY A 480 0.59 -17.98 2.02
N THR A 481 -0.56 -17.31 1.91
CA THR A 481 -1.52 -17.41 0.82
C THR A 481 -1.96 -16.02 0.40
N GLY A 482 -2.47 -15.87 -0.83
CA GLY A 482 -2.83 -14.56 -1.36
C GLY A 482 -3.98 -13.91 -0.59
N PRO A 483 -3.98 -12.57 -0.46
CA PRO A 483 -5.08 -11.86 0.17
C PRO A 483 -6.39 -12.20 -0.55
N SER A 484 -7.41 -12.52 0.25
CA SER A 484 -8.74 -12.88 -0.22
C SER A 484 -9.42 -11.70 -0.89
N ASN A 485 -10.18 -11.96 -1.95
CA ASN A 485 -10.92 -10.95 -2.72
C ASN A 485 -12.15 -10.43 -1.92
N ARG A 486 -11.90 -9.74 -0.79
CA ARG A 486 -12.93 -9.12 0.07
C ARG A 486 -13.47 -7.79 -0.46
N THR A 487 -13.08 -7.38 -1.68
CA THR A 487 -13.62 -6.22 -2.42
C THR A 487 -15.06 -6.43 -2.94
N ALA A 488 -15.85 -7.22 -2.22
CA ALA A 488 -17.24 -7.56 -2.52
C ALA A 488 -18.10 -7.49 -1.24
N LEU A 489 -18.16 -6.30 -0.64
CA LEU A 489 -19.07 -5.89 0.45
C LEU A 489 -19.80 -4.60 0.03
#